data_AF-A0A7V9UAE3-F1
#
_entry.id   AF-A0A7V9UAE3-F1
#
_cell.length_a   1.000
_cell.length_b   1.000
_cell.length_c   1.000
_cell.angle_alpha   90.00
_cell.angle_beta   90.00
_cell.angle_gamma   90.00
#
_symmetry.space_group_name_H-M   'P 1'
#
loop_
_entity.id
_entity.type
_entity.pdbx_description
1 polymer ?
#
loop_
_entity_poly.entity_id
_entity_poly.type
_entity_poly.pdbx_seq_one_letter_code
_entity_poly.pdbx_strand_id
1 'polypeptide(L)' 'MTVNPALMELAGRRDLGVLATIKRDGRPQLSHVNFALDASR' A
#
# COMPACT_ATOMS: atom_id res chain seq x y z
N MET A 1 9.68 -0.36 -14.66
CA MET A 1 8.62 0.38 -13.95
C MET A 1 9.32 1.41 -13.07
N THR A 2 9.18 2.71 -13.35
CA THR A 2 9.80 3.76 -12.53
C THR A 2 8.80 4.22 -11.48
N VAL A 3 9.19 4.15 -10.20
CA VAL A 3 8.34 4.61 -9.11
C VAL A 3 8.52 6.12 -8.93
N ASN A 4 7.42 6.87 -8.80
CA ASN A 4 7.46 8.31 -8.61
C ASN A 4 7.94 8.67 -7.18
N PRO A 5 9.01 9.47 -7.02
CA PRO A 5 9.52 9.86 -5.71
C PRO A 5 8.49 10.52 -4.78
N ALA A 6 7.60 11.35 -5.33
CA ALA A 6 6.56 12.01 -4.55
C ALA A 6 5.53 11.01 -3.99
N LEU A 7 5.29 9.90 -4.68
CA LEU A 7 4.40 8.83 -4.18
C LEU A 7 5.07 8.02 -3.07
N MET A 8 6.39 7.79 -3.15
CA MET A 8 7.15 7.11 -2.09
C MET A 8 7.23 7.96 -0.82
N GLU A 9 7.44 9.26 -0.97
CA GLU A 9 7.41 10.20 0.14
C GLU A 9 6.04 10.22 0.82
N LEU A 10 4.95 10.21 0.04
CA LEU A 10 3.60 10.13 0.58
C LEU A 10 3.37 8.84 1.36
N ALA A 11 3.80 7.70 0.82
CA ALA A 11 3.66 6.39 1.47
C ALA A 11 4.49 6.30 2.77
N GLY A 12 5.71 6.82 2.77
CA GLY A 12 6.60 6.80 3.94
C GLY A 12 6.14 7.67 5.12
N ARG A 13 5.23 8.63 4.90
CA ARG A 13 4.66 9.49 5.93
C ARG A 13 3.41 8.90 6.59
N ARG A 14 2.98 7.69 6.23
CA ARG A 14 1.76 7.05 6.71
C ARG A 14 2.08 5.69 7.32
N ASP A 15 1.28 5.30 8.31
CA ASP A 15 1.34 3.99 8.95
C ASP A 15 0.01 3.23 8.80
N LEU A 16 -0.97 3.78 8.09
CA LEU A 16 -2.30 3.21 7.82
C LEU A 16 -2.62 3.25 6.33
N GLY A 17 -3.03 2.12 5.77
CA GLY A 17 -3.38 1.98 4.36
C GLY A 17 -4.56 1.04 4.12
N VAL A 18 -5.06 1.02 2.89
CA VAL A 18 -6.06 0.06 2.42
C VAL A 18 -5.34 -1.10 1.74
N LEU A 19 -5.39 -2.29 2.34
CA LEU A 19 -4.98 -3.52 1.69
C LEU A 19 -6.13 -4.02 0.82
N ALA A 20 -5.86 -4.13 -0.49
CA ALA A 20 -6.75 -4.76 -1.45
C ALA A 20 -6.32 -6.21 -1.69
N THR A 21 -7.17 -7.16 -1.33
CA THR A 21 -7.02 -8.58 -1.69
C THR A 21 -8.10 -8.98 -2.69
N ILE A 22 -7.97 -10.17 -3.29
CA ILE A 22 -8.93 -10.69 -4.26
C ILE A 22 -9.61 -11.91 -3.63
N LYS A 23 -10.95 -11.88 -3.53
CA LYS A 23 -11.74 -13.02 -3.08
C LYS A 23 -11.78 -14.11 -4.16
N ARG A 24 -12.22 -15.32 -3.78
CA ARG A 24 -12.39 -16.44 -4.73
C ARG A 24 -13.31 -16.11 -5.90
N ASP A 25 -14.30 -15.24 -5.71
CA ASP A 25 -15.24 -14.79 -6.75
C ASP A 25 -14.69 -13.65 -7.62
N GLY A 26 -13.41 -13.31 -7.48
CA GLY A 26 -12.73 -12.26 -8.24
C GLY A 26 -13.00 -10.84 -7.73
N ARG A 27 -13.89 -10.66 -6.76
CA ARG A 27 -14.18 -9.32 -6.23
C ARG A 27 -13.08 -8.83 -5.29
N PRO A 28 -12.73 -7.55 -5.32
CA PRO A 28 -11.83 -6.98 -4.32
C PRO A 28 -12.40 -7.09 -2.90
N GLN A 29 -11.52 -7.33 -1.95
CA GLN A 29 -11.76 -7.16 -0.52
C GLN A 29 -10.82 -6.09 0.00
N LEU A 30 -11.36 -5.12 0.73
CA LEU A 30 -10.64 -3.97 1.25
C LEU A 30 -10.61 -4.04 2.77
N SER A 31 -9.46 -3.75 3.35
CA SER A 31 -9.29 -3.66 4.80
C SER A 31 -8.29 -2.57 5.17
N HIS A 32 -8.53 -1.87 6.27
CA HIS A 32 -7.53 -1.00 6.87
C HIS A 32 -6.46 -1.85 7.56
N VAL A 33 -5.20 -1.56 7.25
CA VAL A 33 -4.05 -2.23 7.87
C VAL A 33 -3.01 -1.20 8.26
N ASN A 34 -2.36 -1.43 9.39
CA ASN A 34 -1.11 -0.74 9.67
C ASN A 34 0.00 -1.30 8.77
N PHE A 35 0.90 -0.45 8.29
CA PHE A 35 2.04 -0.87 7.47
C PHE A 35 3.30 -0.07 7.82
N ALA A 36 4.46 -0.60 7.41
CA ALA A 36 5.75 0.09 7.50
C ALA A 36 6.44 0.02 6.14
N LEU A 37 6.84 1.17 5.61
CA LEU A 37 7.62 1.27 4.39
C LEU A 37 9.11 1.31 4.74
N ASP A 38 9.87 0.32 4.24
CA ASP A 38 11.34 0.36 4.27
C ASP A 38 11.85 1.13 3.05
N ALA A 39 12.27 2.38 3.26
CA ALA A 39 12.80 3.24 2.21
C ALA A 39 14.27 2.99 1.85
N SER A 40 14.94 2.02 2.52
CA SER A 40 16.32 1.64 2.23
C SER A 40 16.46 0.60 1.11
N ARG A 41 15.32 0.12 0.58
CA ARG A 41 15.20 -0.81 -0.55
C ARG A 41 14.39 -0.20 -1.68
#